data_AF-A0A250K002-F1
#
_entry.id   AF-A0A250K002-F1
#
_cell.length_a   1.000
_cell.length_b   1.000
_cell.length_c   1.000
_cell.angle_alpha   90.00
_cell.angle_beta   90.00
_cell.angle_gamma   90.00
#
_symmetry.space_group_name_H-M   'P 1'
#
loop_
_entity.id
_entity.type
_entity.pdbx_description
1 polymer ?
#
loop_
_entity_poly.entity_id
_entity_poly.type
_entity_poly.pdbx_seq_one_letter_code
_entity_poly.pdbx_strand_id
1 'polypeptide(L)'
;MKKLMALLAVSGTLTACGPVKSTANILDAEVQIQAARTAGAEKLSPYEWTAANLYIAKAREEVGYSDYQAGVDFAVKASRYANEAREKAMAVAGSTEPGGRTPNP
;
A
#
# COMPACT_ATOMS: atom_id res chain seq x y z
N MET A 1 31.58 -17.09 28.37
CA MET A 1 30.44 -16.27 28.86
C MET A 1 30.25 -14.99 28.06
N LYS A 2 31.27 -14.11 27.91
CA LYS A 2 31.20 -12.90 27.05
C LYS A 2 30.83 -13.17 25.57
N LYS A 3 31.38 -14.23 24.97
CA LYS A 3 31.03 -14.64 23.59
C LYS A 3 29.59 -15.16 23.46
N LEU A 4 29.03 -15.75 24.51
CA LEU A 4 27.65 -16.23 24.54
C LEU A 4 26.65 -15.07 24.61
N MET A 5 26.98 -14.02 25.39
CA MET A 5 26.17 -12.79 25.45
C MET A 5 26.22 -11.99 24.15
N ALA A 6 27.38 -11.94 23.48
CA ALA A 6 27.49 -11.30 22.16
C ALA A 6 26.66 -12.03 21.08
N LEU A 7 26.59 -13.37 21.14
CA LEU A 7 25.75 -14.16 20.23
C LEU A 7 24.26 -13.96 20.51
N LEU A 8 23.85 -13.91 21.79
CA LEU A 8 22.46 -13.67 22.18
C LEU A 8 21.96 -12.28 21.78
N ALA A 9 22.83 -11.27 21.82
CA ALA A 9 22.50 -9.90 21.39
C ALA A 9 22.31 -9.78 19.87
N VAL A 10 23.04 -10.57 19.06
CA VAL A 10 22.91 -10.58 17.60
C VAL A 10 21.69 -11.38 17.13
N SER A 11 21.28 -12.42 17.86
CA SER A 11 20.09 -13.21 17.49
C SER A 11 18.77 -12.43 17.62
N GLY A 12 18.73 -11.38 18.45
CA GLY A 12 17.52 -10.57 18.66
C GLY A 12 17.16 -9.64 17.51
N THR A 13 18.09 -9.32 16.60
CA THR A 13 17.83 -8.39 15.49
C THR A 13 17.20 -9.06 14.27
N LEU A 14 17.23 -10.39 14.19
CA LEU A 14 16.71 -11.14 13.03
C LEU A 14 15.20 -11.43 13.11
N THR A 15 14.60 -11.36 14.30
CA THR A 15 13.15 -11.58 14.50
C THR A 15 12.30 -10.34 14.18
N ALA A 16 12.91 -9.16 14.09
CA ALA A 16 12.19 -7.91 13.81
C ALA A 16 11.94 -7.67 12.30
N CYS A 17 12.60 -8.39 11.40
CA CYS A 17 12.55 -8.10 9.96
C CYS A 17 11.16 -8.31 9.33
N GLY A 18 10.35 -9.24 9.84
CA GLY A 18 8.99 -9.50 9.35
C GLY A 18 7.98 -8.43 9.81
N PRO A 19 7.75 -8.30 11.13
CA PRO A 19 6.76 -7.36 11.68
C PRO A 19 7.02 -5.89 11.31
N VAL A 20 8.29 -5.46 11.30
CA VAL A 20 8.63 -4.08 10.95
C VAL A 20 8.37 -3.82 9.46
N LYS A 21 8.76 -4.77 8.59
CA LYS A 21 8.56 -4.63 7.15
C LYS A 21 7.07 -4.65 6.78
N SER A 22 6.28 -5.55 7.36
CA SER A 22 4.84 -5.58 7.11
C SER A 22 4.16 -4.29 7.57
N THR A 23 4.52 -3.79 8.75
CA THR A 23 4.00 -2.52 9.27
C THR A 23 4.36 -1.35 8.36
N ALA A 24 5.61 -1.25 7.90
CA ALA A 24 6.04 -0.18 7.00
C ALA A 24 5.28 -0.19 5.66
N ASN A 25 5.06 -1.37 5.07
CA ASN A 25 4.31 -1.49 3.82
C ASN A 25 2.81 -1.20 3.99
N ILE A 26 2.22 -1.59 5.13
CA ILE A 26 0.84 -1.25 5.48
C ILE A 26 0.67 0.27 5.58
N LEU A 27 1.59 0.95 6.28
CA LEU A 27 1.56 2.41 6.41
C LEU A 27 1.70 3.11 5.05
N ASP A 28 2.61 2.67 4.18
CA ASP A 28 2.74 3.20 2.82
C ASP A 28 1.44 3.04 2.03
N ALA A 29 0.87 1.84 2.02
CA ALA A 29 -0.37 1.58 1.30
C ALA A 29 -1.55 2.42 1.82
N GLU A 30 -1.65 2.64 3.13
CA GLU A 30 -2.65 3.53 3.73
C GLU A 30 -2.50 4.98 3.28
N VAL A 31 -1.26 5.49 3.20
CA VAL A 31 -0.98 6.82 2.66
C VAL A 31 -1.46 6.93 1.22
N GLN A 32 -1.17 5.93 0.38
CA GLN A 32 -1.61 5.94 -1.02
C GLN A 32 -3.14 5.84 -1.14
N ILE A 33 -3.80 5.04 -0.30
CA ILE A 33 -5.27 4.95 -0.27
C ILE A 33 -5.88 6.31 0.11
N GLN A 34 -5.31 7.03 1.08
CA GLN A 34 -5.79 8.39 1.39
C GLN A 34 -5.58 9.34 0.21
N ALA A 35 -4.44 9.28 -0.47
CA ALA A 35 -4.21 10.09 -1.66
C ALA A 35 -5.23 9.79 -2.79
N ALA A 36 -5.55 8.51 -3.01
CA ALA A 36 -6.59 8.09 -3.94
C ALA A 36 -7.99 8.60 -3.52
N ARG A 37 -8.30 8.56 -2.22
CA ARG A 37 -9.56 9.10 -1.67
C ARG A 37 -9.67 10.60 -1.94
N THR A 38 -8.60 11.36 -1.69
CA THR A 38 -8.55 12.81 -1.94
C THR A 38 -8.76 13.12 -3.43
N ALA A 39 -8.29 12.26 -4.33
CA ALA A 39 -8.55 12.38 -5.76
C ALA A 39 -9.98 11.98 -6.19
N GLY A 40 -10.84 11.55 -5.26
CA GLY A 40 -12.21 11.12 -5.56
C GLY A 40 -12.31 9.74 -6.21
N ALA A 41 -11.29 8.89 -6.03
CA ALA A 41 -11.19 7.60 -6.71
C ALA A 41 -12.36 6.63 -6.41
N GLU A 42 -13.05 6.79 -5.27
CA GLU A 42 -14.25 6.01 -4.95
C GLU A 42 -15.32 6.09 -6.04
N LYS A 43 -15.46 7.25 -6.69
CA LYS A 43 -16.43 7.45 -7.78
C LYS A 43 -15.79 7.35 -9.16
N LEU A 44 -14.56 7.85 -9.31
CA LEU A 44 -13.91 8.01 -10.61
C LEU A 44 -13.09 6.76 -11.03
N SER A 45 -12.70 5.91 -10.08
CA SER A 45 -11.94 4.67 -10.33
C SER A 45 -12.36 3.57 -9.33
N PRO A 46 -13.64 3.15 -9.32
CA PRO A 46 -14.21 2.32 -8.27
C PRO A 46 -13.57 0.93 -8.17
N TYR A 47 -13.10 0.36 -9.28
CA TYR A 47 -12.48 -0.97 -9.29
C TYR A 47 -11.16 -0.96 -8.51
N GLU A 48 -10.22 -0.09 -8.90
CA GLU A 48 -8.90 0.03 -8.28
C GLU A 48 -9.02 0.51 -6.83
N TRP A 49 -9.93 1.46 -6.59
CA TRP A 49 -10.28 1.91 -5.23
C TRP A 49 -10.71 0.73 -4.35
N THR A 50 -11.65 -0.08 -4.82
CA THR A 50 -12.16 -1.22 -4.07
C THR A 50 -11.07 -2.28 -3.87
N ALA A 51 -10.31 -2.59 -4.91
CA ALA A 51 -9.19 -3.53 -4.84
C ALA A 51 -8.16 -3.11 -3.80
N ALA A 52 -7.76 -1.83 -3.77
CA ALA A 52 -6.82 -1.30 -2.79
C ALA A 52 -7.33 -1.48 -1.35
N ASN A 53 -8.59 -1.16 -1.09
CA ASN A 53 -9.22 -1.31 0.23
C ASN A 53 -9.34 -2.78 0.67
N LEU A 54 -9.64 -3.69 -0.25
CA LEU A 54 -9.72 -5.12 0.05
C LEU A 54 -8.33 -5.71 0.31
N TYR A 55 -7.32 -5.32 -0.45
CA TYR A 55 -5.96 -5.80 -0.25
C TYR A 55 -5.33 -5.29 1.05
N ILE A 56 -5.60 -4.05 1.47
CA ILE A 56 -5.09 -3.58 2.77
C ILE A 56 -5.80 -4.30 3.94
N ALA A 57 -7.09 -4.60 3.81
CA ALA A 57 -7.80 -5.41 4.80
C ALA A 57 -7.18 -6.81 4.90
N LYS A 58 -6.91 -7.46 3.76
CA LYS A 58 -6.25 -8.77 3.71
C LYS A 58 -4.82 -8.73 4.24
N ALA A 59 -4.06 -7.67 3.95
CA ALA A 59 -2.71 -7.51 4.50
C ALA A 59 -2.71 -7.50 6.04
N ARG A 60 -3.66 -6.79 6.65
CA ARG A 60 -3.82 -6.74 8.11
C ARG A 60 -4.25 -8.09 8.69
N GLU A 61 -5.09 -8.83 7.98
CA GLU A 61 -5.50 -10.19 8.35
C GLU A 61 -4.29 -11.14 8.43
N GLU A 62 -3.44 -11.17 7.39
CA GLU A 62 -2.25 -12.05 7.38
C GLU A 62 -1.22 -11.67 8.45
N VAL A 63 -1.01 -10.38 8.68
CA VAL A 63 -0.15 -9.93 9.80
C VAL A 63 -0.72 -10.35 11.15
N GLY A 64 -2.05 -10.37 11.30
CA GLY A 64 -2.73 -10.93 12.46
C GLY A 64 -2.43 -12.41 12.69
N TYR A 65 -2.23 -13.18 11.61
CA TYR A 65 -1.78 -14.57 11.64
C TYR A 65 -0.25 -14.73 11.74
N SER A 66 0.49 -13.64 11.90
CA SER A 66 1.96 -13.61 11.85
C SER A 66 2.56 -14.07 10.51
N ASP A 67 1.76 -14.15 9.44
CA ASP A 67 2.25 -14.35 8.08
C ASP A 67 2.68 -13.00 7.49
N TYR A 68 3.84 -12.53 7.95
CA TYR A 68 4.36 -11.21 7.59
C TYR A 68 4.69 -11.09 6.11
N GLN A 69 5.10 -12.17 5.44
CA GLN A 69 5.44 -12.12 4.02
C GLN A 69 4.17 -11.97 3.18
N ALA A 70 3.12 -12.76 3.45
CA ALA A 70 1.84 -12.56 2.79
C ALA A 70 1.26 -11.17 3.07
N GLY A 71 1.37 -10.69 4.31
CA GLY A 71 1.01 -9.32 4.70
C GLY A 71 1.71 -8.25 3.87
N VAL A 72 3.03 -8.37 3.67
CA VAL A 72 3.81 -7.49 2.79
C VAL A 72 3.31 -7.56 1.34
N ASP A 73 3.09 -8.76 0.81
CA ASP A 73 2.69 -8.94 -0.59
C ASP A 73 1.31 -8.31 -0.88
N PHE A 74 0.38 -8.43 0.07
CA PHE A 74 -0.93 -7.77 -0.04
C PHE A 74 -0.84 -6.26 0.15
N ALA A 75 -0.02 -5.76 1.07
CA ALA A 75 0.19 -4.32 1.24
C ALA A 75 0.79 -3.68 -0.03
N VAL A 76 1.75 -4.34 -0.68
CA VAL A 76 2.30 -3.87 -1.97
C VAL A 76 1.23 -3.84 -3.06
N LYS A 77 0.37 -4.86 -3.14
CA LYS A 77 -0.78 -4.85 -4.07
C LYS A 77 -1.73 -3.69 -3.77
N ALA A 78 -2.03 -3.43 -2.49
CA ALA A 78 -2.88 -2.32 -2.07
C ALA A 78 -2.30 -0.97 -2.50
N SER A 79 -1.00 -0.74 -2.26
CA SER A 79 -0.29 0.48 -2.66
C SER A 79 -0.32 0.69 -4.19
N ARG A 80 -0.10 -0.39 -4.96
CA ARG A 80 -0.19 -0.34 -6.43
C ARG A 80 -1.59 0.06 -6.91
N TYR A 81 -2.63 -0.63 -6.44
CA TYR A 81 -4.01 -0.31 -6.83
C TYR A 81 -4.44 1.08 -6.37
N ALA A 82 -3.99 1.54 -5.20
CA ALA A 82 -4.27 2.90 -4.73
C ALA A 82 -3.65 3.96 -5.66
N ASN A 83 -2.42 3.74 -6.13
CA ASN A 83 -1.80 4.61 -7.12
C ASN A 83 -2.55 4.62 -8.46
N GLU A 84 -2.90 3.44 -8.98
CA GLU A 84 -3.70 3.34 -10.21
C GLU A 84 -5.06 4.04 -10.06
N ALA A 85 -5.72 3.89 -8.90
CA ALA A 85 -6.99 4.53 -8.60
C ALA A 85 -6.87 6.06 -8.59
N ARG A 86 -5.81 6.58 -7.98
CA ARG A 86 -5.50 8.01 -7.95
C ARG A 86 -5.26 8.55 -9.35
N GLU A 87 -4.42 7.89 -10.14
CA GLU A 87 -4.07 8.32 -11.50
C GLU A 87 -5.29 8.35 -12.42
N LYS A 88 -6.11 7.30 -12.40
CA LYS A 88 -7.36 7.24 -13.18
C LYS A 88 -8.34 8.32 -12.74
N ALA A 89 -8.50 8.54 -11.44
CA ALA A 89 -9.37 9.60 -10.92
C ALA A 89 -8.94 11.00 -11.38
N MET A 90 -7.63 11.28 -11.33
CA MET A 90 -7.08 12.55 -11.81
C MET A 90 -7.25 12.72 -13.33
N ALA A 91 -7.09 11.65 -14.11
CA ALA A 91 -7.29 11.69 -15.55
C ALA A 91 -8.75 12.04 -15.93
N VAL A 92 -9.73 11.44 -15.23
CA VAL A 92 -11.16 11.73 -15.44
C VAL A 92 -11.50 13.18 -15.04
N ALA A 93 -10.94 13.66 -13.93
CA ALA A 93 -11.11 15.05 -13.50
C ALA A 93 -10.55 16.04 -14.54
N GLY A 94 -9.35 15.78 -15.06
CA GLY A 94 -8.73 16.61 -16.10
C GLY A 94 -9.43 16.57 -17.46
N SER A 95 -10.10 15.47 -17.82
CA SER A 95 -10.88 15.39 -19.06
C SER A 95 -12.22 16.11 -19.00
N THR A 96 -12.70 16.51 -17.82
CA THR A 96 -14.02 17.11 -17.61
C THR A 96 -14.01 18.65 -17.68
N GLU A 97 -12.83 19.29 -17.77
CA GLU A 97 -12.76 20.74 -17.97
C GLU A 97 -13.31 21.14 -19.37
N PRO A 98 -14.24 22.11 -19.47
CA PRO A 98 -14.81 22.59 -20.73
C PRO A 98 -13.78 23.44 -21.49
N GLY A 99 -12.83 22.76 -22.11
CA GLY A 99 -11.71 23.36 -22.83
C GLY A 99 -10.66 22.33 -23.24
N GLY A 100 -11.09 21.07 -23.44
CA GLY A 100 -10.25 19.90 -23.68
C GLY A 100 -9.02 20.22 -24.53
N ARG A 101 -7.85 20.10 -23.90
CA ARG A 101 -6.56 20.18 -24.58
C ARG A 101 -6.54 19.09 -25.63
N THR A 102 -6.65 19.47 -26.90
CA THR A 102 -6.43 18.58 -28.02
C THR A 102 -5.03 17.97 -27.88
N PRO A 103 -4.85 16.64 -28.05
CA PRO A 103 -3.52 16.08 -28.19
C PRO A 103 -2.93 16.68 -29.47
N ASN A 104 -1.82 17.42 -29.33
CA ASN A 104 -1.07 17.90 -30.48
C ASN A 104 -0.49 16.65 -31.20
N PRO A 105 -0.59 16.56 -32.56
CA PRO A 105 -0.16 15.38 -33.32
C PRO A 105 1.33 15.05 -33.17
#